data_AF-L1LA76-F1
#
_entry.id   AF-L1LA76-F1
#
_cell.length_a   1.000
_cell.length_b   1.000
_cell.length_c   1.000
_cell.angle_alpha   90.00
_cell.angle_beta   90.00
_cell.angle_gamma   90.00
#
_symmetry.space_group_name_H-M   'P 1'
#
loop_
_entity.id
_entity.type
_entity.pdbx_description
1 polymer ?
#
loop_
_entity_poly.entity_id
_entity_poly.type
_entity_poly.pdbx_seq_one_letter_code
_entity_poly.pdbx_strand_id
1 'polypeptide(L)'
;MGGSHSKPVTVDISKHSGNVQSGDKGGHYYDSDSRRVNLTDEWYPDPEGTYKKFKHIPESGNIQSITHNDAPQTLSPNSLPQYSSVTVYYWSLDSTCATPLLIQLGTGDTDKYYKHAGIEDTWSKDKEANVSLREELNKQNCGRNKAHIIDISQKRTSSYNCPSCGYKRKIQTNYQSSSDFTYCAHSITGDSHSSGSLSISGFIDSRNWQVGLPSIKDISVITINFISNTNTPIVINYNKGGEKYFKRNTKTSNSWVAVPKGQESNLLNDRNYYPKITPYISSKAKTYTDEGTGISITVRNSPIGDGYWKFEHSLVGGLFTVESVVHDSTPLEGIESSPDTHLESISSYYCGNTPTDLPKLLLVELSIKTSDKTTYKYYCGDKKNAPSWSKYPGSDGTTQLRGAPLKTELDRLRKIHFPDTGLSTGAKAGIGITSVGAGGGIICLGIWKGPALIARLITRM
;
A
#
# COMPACT_ATOMS: atom_id res chain seq x y z
N MET A 1 33.70 -30.85 19.83
CA MET A 1 32.84 -29.66 19.69
C MET A 1 31.52 -30.13 19.09
N GLY A 2 30.46 -30.26 19.90
CA GLY A 2 29.15 -30.65 19.39
C GLY A 2 28.56 -29.49 18.60
N GLY A 3 28.34 -29.66 17.30
CA GLY A 3 27.61 -28.70 16.50
C GLY A 3 26.21 -28.56 17.09
N SER A 4 25.87 -27.39 17.59
CA SER A 4 24.50 -27.08 18.01
C SER A 4 23.63 -27.12 16.76
N HIS A 5 23.03 -28.28 16.48
CA HIS A 5 22.07 -28.41 15.41
C HIS A 5 20.92 -27.45 15.73
N SER A 6 20.73 -26.46 14.87
CA SER A 6 19.67 -25.49 15.03
C SER A 6 18.34 -26.26 15.06
N LYS A 7 17.57 -26.07 16.14
CA LYS A 7 16.28 -26.73 16.28
C LYS A 7 15.37 -26.33 15.09
N PRO A 8 14.64 -27.27 14.50
CA PRO A 8 13.69 -26.96 13.44
C PRO A 8 12.57 -26.03 13.92
N VAL A 9 11.94 -25.32 12.98
CA VAL A 9 10.82 -24.40 13.25
C VAL A 9 9.65 -24.69 12.31
N THR A 10 8.45 -24.73 12.86
CA THR A 10 7.17 -24.77 12.14
C THR A 10 6.68 -23.35 11.87
N VAL A 11 6.41 -23.04 10.60
CA VAL A 11 5.87 -21.73 10.22
C VAL A 11 4.36 -21.83 10.02
N ASP A 12 3.59 -21.25 10.93
CA ASP A 12 2.14 -21.10 10.77
C ASP A 12 1.81 -19.87 9.88
N ILE A 13 1.36 -20.12 8.65
CA ILE A 13 0.99 -19.08 7.68
C ILE A 13 -0.38 -18.45 7.95
N SER A 14 -1.17 -18.97 8.90
CA SER A 14 -2.40 -18.30 9.36
C SER A 14 -2.14 -17.11 10.30
N LYS A 15 -0.89 -16.97 10.77
CA LYS A 15 -0.46 -15.81 11.56
C LYS A 15 -0.37 -14.57 10.68
N HIS A 16 -0.89 -13.46 11.17
CA HIS A 16 -0.86 -12.15 10.52
C HIS A 16 -0.82 -11.04 11.56
N SER A 17 -0.60 -9.79 11.15
CA SER A 17 -0.46 -8.62 12.05
C SER A 17 -1.63 -8.39 13.02
N GLY A 18 -2.79 -9.04 12.82
CA GLY A 18 -3.97 -8.94 13.67
C GLY A 18 -4.09 -9.99 14.77
N ASN A 19 -3.28 -11.06 14.76
CA ASN A 19 -3.38 -12.18 15.70
C ASN A 19 -2.02 -12.63 16.28
N VAL A 20 -1.03 -11.75 16.27
CA VAL A 20 0.33 -12.00 16.77
C VAL A 20 0.82 -10.85 17.66
N GLN A 21 1.95 -11.05 18.34
CA GLN A 21 2.53 -10.06 19.24
C GLN A 21 3.19 -8.92 18.46
N SER A 22 3.11 -7.70 18.99
CA SER A 22 3.92 -6.56 18.51
C SER A 22 5.29 -6.59 19.17
N GLY A 23 6.36 -6.48 18.38
CA GLY A 23 7.74 -6.40 18.87
C GLY A 23 8.19 -4.96 19.14
N ASP A 24 9.28 -4.82 19.88
CA ASP A 24 9.82 -3.52 20.33
C ASP A 24 10.30 -2.59 19.20
N LYS A 25 10.54 -3.16 18.01
CA LYS A 25 10.91 -2.42 16.78
C LYS A 25 9.71 -2.24 15.83
N GLY A 26 8.50 -2.38 16.38
CA GLY A 26 7.17 -2.47 15.77
C GLY A 26 7.01 -3.44 14.59
N GLY A 27 7.91 -4.41 14.45
CA GLY A 27 7.59 -5.63 13.72
C GLY A 27 6.53 -6.46 14.47
N HIS A 28 5.99 -7.47 13.82
CA HIS A 28 5.12 -8.46 14.44
C HIS A 28 5.90 -9.77 14.67
N TYR A 29 5.50 -10.59 15.63
CA TYR A 29 6.11 -11.91 15.82
C TYR A 29 5.20 -12.87 16.60
N TYR A 30 5.50 -14.16 16.48
CA TYR A 30 4.90 -15.22 17.28
C TYR A 30 5.94 -16.28 17.61
N ASP A 31 5.69 -17.04 18.67
CA ASP A 31 6.54 -18.17 19.03
C ASP A 31 5.99 -19.46 18.44
N SER A 32 6.88 -20.27 17.88
CA SER A 32 6.61 -21.59 17.33
C SER A 32 7.78 -22.51 17.66
N ASP A 33 7.51 -23.70 18.21
CA ASP A 33 8.54 -24.66 18.63
C ASP A 33 9.60 -24.06 19.58
N SER A 34 9.17 -23.18 20.51
CA SER A 34 10.04 -22.41 21.42
C SER A 34 11.02 -21.46 20.70
N ARG A 35 10.71 -21.05 19.47
CA ARG A 35 11.47 -20.09 18.67
C ARG A 35 10.59 -18.95 18.19
N ARG A 36 11.16 -17.76 18.16
CA ARG A 36 10.51 -16.59 17.60
C ARG A 36 10.50 -16.65 16.07
N VAL A 37 9.33 -16.39 15.48
CA VAL A 37 9.13 -16.15 14.05
C VAL A 37 8.72 -14.69 13.86
N ASN A 38 9.59 -13.91 13.23
CA ASN A 38 9.31 -12.53 12.88
C ASN A 38 8.34 -12.48 11.70
N LEU A 39 7.40 -11.55 11.75
CA LEU A 39 6.35 -11.36 10.76
C LEU A 39 6.36 -9.92 10.27
N THR A 40 6.34 -9.75 8.95
CA THR A 40 6.11 -8.46 8.30
C THR A 40 4.93 -8.57 7.36
N ASP A 41 4.07 -7.55 7.33
CA ASP A 41 2.95 -7.47 6.40
C ASP A 41 3.09 -6.29 5.42
N GLU A 42 2.76 -6.56 4.16
CA GLU A 42 2.83 -5.61 3.06
C GLU A 42 1.56 -5.70 2.21
N TRP A 43 1.30 -4.67 1.42
CA TRP A 43 0.25 -4.66 0.41
C TRP A 43 0.84 -4.97 -0.97
N TYR A 44 0.08 -5.65 -1.83
CA TYR A 44 0.51 -5.97 -3.18
C TYR A 44 -0.66 -5.95 -4.19
N PRO A 45 -0.47 -5.48 -5.44
CA PRO A 45 0.63 -4.61 -5.83
C PRO A 45 0.47 -3.24 -5.14
N ASP A 46 1.58 -2.58 -4.88
CA ASP A 46 1.56 -1.18 -4.45
C ASP A 46 1.30 -0.28 -5.68
N PRO A 47 0.43 0.76 -5.62
CA PRO A 47 -0.34 1.25 -4.48
C PRO A 47 -1.75 0.66 -4.33
N GLU A 48 -2.19 -0.28 -5.17
CA GLU A 48 -3.59 -0.76 -5.17
C GLU A 48 -3.95 -1.61 -3.94
N GLY A 49 -3.03 -2.44 -3.46
CA GLY A 49 -3.24 -3.29 -2.30
C GLY A 49 -4.38 -4.31 -2.45
N THR A 50 -4.56 -4.88 -3.65
CA THR A 50 -5.53 -5.98 -3.86
C THR A 50 -5.24 -7.18 -2.94
N TYR A 51 -3.96 -7.42 -2.63
CA TYR A 51 -3.47 -8.54 -1.86
C TYR A 51 -2.71 -8.09 -0.62
N LYS A 52 -2.77 -8.93 0.40
CA LYS A 52 -1.93 -8.86 1.60
C LYS A 52 -0.82 -9.90 1.49
N LYS A 53 0.40 -9.47 1.76
CA LYS A 53 1.60 -10.31 1.74
C LYS A 53 2.12 -10.39 3.17
N PHE A 54 2.23 -11.59 3.72
CA PHE A 54 2.84 -11.83 5.04
C PHE A 54 4.12 -12.62 4.86
N LYS A 55 5.23 -12.10 5.36
CA LYS A 55 6.53 -12.76 5.34
C LYS A 55 6.92 -13.18 6.74
N HIS A 56 7.16 -14.48 6.90
CA HIS A 56 7.51 -15.17 8.13
C HIS A 56 9.00 -15.54 8.08
N ILE A 57 9.75 -15.09 9.07
CA ILE A 57 11.21 -15.25 9.16
C ILE A 57 11.55 -15.79 10.55
N PRO A 58 11.85 -17.10 10.69
CA PRO A 58 12.40 -17.64 11.93
C PRO A 58 13.67 -16.87 12.35
N GLU A 59 13.75 -16.44 13.61
CA GLU A 59 14.95 -15.74 14.11
C GLU A 59 16.18 -16.66 14.14
N SER A 60 15.94 -17.96 14.31
CA SER A 60 16.95 -19.02 14.23
C SER A 60 16.29 -20.35 13.86
N GLY A 61 17.08 -21.31 13.37
CA GLY A 61 16.55 -22.61 12.94
C GLY A 61 16.26 -22.67 11.44
N ASN A 62 16.05 -23.90 10.97
CA ASN A 62 15.61 -24.17 9.61
C ASN A 62 14.10 -24.40 9.61
N ILE A 63 13.41 -23.98 8.56
CA ILE A 63 11.98 -24.25 8.39
C ILE A 63 11.79 -25.75 8.16
N GLN A 64 11.12 -26.43 9.09
CA GLN A 64 10.85 -27.88 8.96
C GLN A 64 9.49 -28.15 8.37
N SER A 65 8.49 -27.37 8.76
CA SER A 65 7.11 -27.57 8.32
C SER A 65 6.39 -26.23 8.19
N ILE A 66 5.29 -26.24 7.43
CA ILE A 66 4.39 -25.10 7.25
C ILE A 66 3.00 -25.58 7.65
N THR A 67 2.26 -24.79 8.43
CA THR A 67 0.88 -25.08 8.82
C THR A 67 -0.03 -23.90 8.50
N HIS A 68 -1.33 -24.15 8.34
CA HIS A 68 -2.37 -23.12 8.23
C HIS A 68 -3.54 -23.55 9.10
N ASN A 69 -3.87 -22.79 10.15
CA ASN A 69 -4.86 -23.19 11.16
C ASN A 69 -4.59 -24.60 11.71
N ASP A 70 -3.34 -24.85 12.12
CA ASP A 70 -2.83 -26.14 12.61
C ASP A 70 -2.83 -27.30 11.59
N ALA A 71 -3.38 -27.11 10.38
CA ALA A 71 -3.36 -28.10 9.31
C ALA A 71 -2.02 -28.08 8.55
N PRO A 72 -1.31 -29.22 8.43
CA PRO A 72 -0.05 -29.30 7.69
C PRO A 72 -0.19 -28.94 6.21
N GLN A 73 0.71 -28.12 5.70
CA GLN A 73 0.76 -27.71 4.30
C GLN A 73 1.86 -28.49 3.57
N THR A 74 1.48 -29.28 2.56
CA THR A 74 2.41 -30.17 1.85
C THR A 74 2.88 -29.54 0.55
N LEU A 75 4.18 -29.25 0.43
CA LEU A 75 4.79 -28.63 -0.76
C LEU A 75 5.63 -29.65 -1.55
N SER A 76 5.20 -30.00 -2.76
CA SER A 76 5.89 -30.99 -3.60
C SER A 76 6.68 -30.34 -4.74
N PRO A 77 7.92 -30.78 -5.06
CA PRO A 77 8.83 -31.67 -4.32
C PRO A 77 9.96 -30.83 -3.68
N ASN A 78 9.86 -30.39 -2.42
CA ASN A 78 10.94 -29.56 -1.86
C ASN A 78 11.27 -29.88 -0.40
N SER A 79 12.57 -29.88 -0.12
CA SER A 79 13.14 -29.79 1.22
C SER A 79 12.97 -28.35 1.73
N LEU A 80 12.13 -28.16 2.75
CA LEU A 80 11.92 -26.88 3.43
C LEU A 80 13.17 -26.35 4.18
N PRO A 81 14.03 -27.21 4.78
CA PRO A 81 15.16 -26.74 5.59
C PRO A 81 16.18 -25.81 4.93
N GLN A 82 16.20 -25.72 3.60
CA GLN A 82 17.10 -24.82 2.87
C GLN A 82 16.63 -23.35 2.82
N TYR A 83 15.39 -23.07 3.24
CA TYR A 83 14.79 -21.75 3.13
C TYR A 83 14.85 -21.00 4.47
N SER A 84 15.08 -19.69 4.37
CA SER A 84 15.14 -18.77 5.53
C SER A 84 13.82 -18.03 5.79
N SER A 85 12.88 -18.06 4.85
CA SER A 85 11.58 -17.41 5.03
C SER A 85 10.47 -18.06 4.21
N VAL A 86 9.24 -17.89 4.69
CA VAL A 86 8.00 -18.22 3.97
C VAL A 86 7.23 -16.92 3.78
N THR A 87 6.79 -16.64 2.56
CA THR A 87 5.86 -15.54 2.28
C THR A 87 4.55 -16.12 1.79
N VAL A 88 3.42 -15.64 2.32
CA VAL A 88 2.08 -16.05 1.90
C VAL A 88 1.29 -14.83 1.44
N TYR A 89 0.49 -15.03 0.40
CA TYR A 89 -0.36 -13.99 -0.18
C TYR A 89 -1.84 -14.30 0.07
N TYR A 90 -2.60 -13.32 0.55
CA TYR A 90 -4.04 -13.40 0.76
C TYR A 90 -4.76 -12.29 0.00
N TRP A 91 -6.05 -12.48 -0.28
CA TRP A 91 -6.88 -11.38 -0.78
C TRP A 91 -7.12 -10.36 0.33
N SER A 92 -7.06 -9.06 0.04
CA SER A 92 -7.22 -8.02 1.06
C SER A 92 -8.59 -7.99 1.74
N LEU A 93 -9.62 -8.53 1.10
CA LEU A 93 -10.96 -8.69 1.67
C LEU A 93 -11.20 -10.05 2.35
N ASP A 94 -10.16 -10.90 2.44
CA ASP A 94 -10.12 -12.07 3.32
C ASP A 94 -9.44 -11.66 4.64
N SER A 95 -10.18 -10.95 5.49
CA SER A 95 -9.67 -10.40 6.75
C SER A 95 -9.22 -11.48 7.75
N THR A 96 -9.73 -12.70 7.61
CA THR A 96 -9.40 -13.86 8.44
C THR A 96 -8.18 -14.62 7.93
N CYS A 97 -7.64 -14.24 6.76
CA CYS A 97 -6.57 -14.98 6.09
C CYS A 97 -6.92 -16.48 5.95
N ALA A 98 -8.18 -16.77 5.65
CA ALA A 98 -8.70 -18.14 5.57
C ALA A 98 -8.30 -18.85 4.27
N THR A 99 -7.97 -18.09 3.23
CA THR A 99 -7.73 -18.61 1.88
C THR A 99 -6.37 -18.12 1.35
N PRO A 100 -5.26 -18.82 1.69
CA PRO A 100 -3.95 -18.49 1.14
C PRO A 100 -3.97 -18.68 -0.38
N LEU A 101 -3.44 -17.73 -1.14
CA LEU A 101 -3.48 -17.76 -2.60
C LEU A 101 -2.20 -18.37 -3.18
N LEU A 102 -1.05 -17.91 -2.70
CA LEU A 102 0.28 -18.40 -3.09
C LEU A 102 1.20 -18.45 -1.87
N ILE A 103 2.13 -19.40 -1.89
CA ILE A 103 3.26 -19.48 -0.96
C ILE A 103 4.55 -19.26 -1.75
N GLN A 104 5.45 -18.45 -1.22
CA GLN A 104 6.79 -18.20 -1.76
C GLN A 104 7.81 -18.62 -0.69
N LEU A 105 8.79 -19.43 -1.10
CA LEU A 105 9.90 -19.85 -0.22
C LEU A 105 11.19 -19.11 -0.58
N GLY A 106 11.90 -18.63 0.44
CA GLY A 106 13.18 -17.92 0.29
C GLY A 106 13.05 -16.42 0.07
N THR A 107 14.11 -15.82 -0.47
CA THR A 107 14.19 -14.40 -0.84
C THR A 107 14.92 -14.22 -2.17
N GLY A 108 14.34 -13.52 -3.14
CA GLY A 108 15.03 -13.04 -4.35
C GLY A 108 15.05 -14.05 -5.51
N ASP A 109 16.10 -14.08 -6.33
CA ASP A 109 16.14 -14.88 -7.59
C ASP A 109 16.05 -16.41 -7.41
N THR A 110 16.03 -16.89 -6.16
CA THR A 110 15.80 -18.30 -5.81
C THR A 110 14.34 -18.59 -5.44
N ASP A 111 13.46 -17.59 -5.56
CA ASP A 111 12.06 -17.65 -5.18
C ASP A 111 11.36 -18.81 -5.88
N LYS A 112 10.84 -19.72 -5.06
CA LYS A 112 9.95 -20.78 -5.52
C LYS A 112 8.55 -20.43 -5.04
N TYR A 113 7.69 -20.08 -5.99
CA TYR A 113 6.26 -19.92 -5.75
C TYR A 113 5.58 -21.28 -5.83
N TYR A 114 4.52 -21.41 -5.05
CA TYR A 114 3.66 -22.57 -5.00
C TYR A 114 2.21 -22.11 -4.99
N LYS A 115 1.40 -22.82 -5.77
CA LYS A 115 -0.05 -22.66 -5.81
C LYS A 115 -0.76 -23.90 -5.30
N HIS A 116 -1.97 -23.69 -4.83
CA HIS A 116 -2.83 -24.77 -4.37
C HIS A 116 -3.09 -25.77 -5.50
N ALA A 117 -2.88 -27.06 -5.25
CA ALA A 117 -3.04 -28.11 -6.26
C ALA A 117 -4.50 -28.54 -6.47
N GLY A 118 -5.43 -28.01 -5.65
CA GLY A 118 -6.87 -28.27 -5.75
C GLY A 118 -7.34 -29.48 -4.96
N ILE A 119 -6.44 -30.16 -4.26
CA ILE A 119 -6.72 -31.35 -3.43
C ILE A 119 -6.09 -31.10 -2.06
N GLU A 120 -6.92 -31.08 -1.01
CA GLU A 120 -6.47 -30.90 0.38
C GLU A 120 -5.53 -29.68 0.55
N ASP A 121 -4.63 -29.73 1.52
CA ASP A 121 -3.61 -28.70 1.82
C ASP A 121 -2.32 -28.91 1.01
N THR A 122 -2.45 -29.33 -0.25
CA THR A 122 -1.30 -29.63 -1.12
C THR A 122 -0.98 -28.49 -2.08
N TRP A 123 0.31 -28.27 -2.25
CA TRP A 123 0.87 -27.16 -3.02
C TRP A 123 1.84 -27.67 -4.07
N SER A 124 1.71 -27.12 -5.27
CA SER A 124 2.52 -27.45 -6.43
C SER A 124 3.31 -26.24 -6.89
N LYS A 125 4.53 -26.46 -7.40
CA LYS A 125 5.40 -25.37 -7.86
C LYS A 125 4.72 -24.57 -8.98
N ASP A 126 4.68 -23.26 -8.80
CA ASP A 126 4.17 -22.32 -9.77
C ASP A 126 5.31 -21.62 -10.50
N LYS A 127 5.56 -22.02 -11.75
CA LYS A 127 6.58 -21.36 -12.58
C LYS A 127 6.08 -20.06 -13.20
N GLU A 128 4.77 -19.90 -13.37
CA GLU A 128 4.17 -18.72 -14.00
C GLU A 128 4.17 -17.52 -13.06
N ALA A 129 4.05 -17.76 -11.75
CA ALA A 129 4.17 -16.71 -10.73
C ALA A 129 5.52 -15.98 -10.74
N ASN A 130 6.60 -16.63 -11.20
CA ASN A 130 7.90 -15.95 -11.41
C ASN A 130 7.89 -14.97 -12.58
N VAL A 131 6.99 -15.16 -13.56
CA VAL A 131 6.86 -14.30 -14.75
C VAL A 131 5.84 -13.20 -14.49
N SER A 132 4.68 -13.56 -13.93
CA SER A 132 3.59 -12.62 -13.66
C SER A 132 2.86 -12.99 -12.36
N LEU A 133 3.47 -12.62 -11.22
CA LEU A 133 2.92 -12.89 -9.89
C LEU A 133 1.48 -12.40 -9.73
N ARG A 134 1.18 -11.19 -10.24
CA ARG A 134 -0.16 -10.59 -10.17
C ARG A 134 -1.20 -11.43 -10.92
N GLU A 135 -0.90 -11.91 -12.13
CA GLU A 135 -1.84 -12.73 -12.90
C GLU A 135 -2.14 -14.05 -12.19
N GLU A 136 -1.12 -14.69 -11.61
CA GLU A 136 -1.34 -15.93 -10.89
C GLU A 136 -2.13 -15.73 -9.60
N LEU A 137 -1.86 -14.67 -8.84
CA LEU A 137 -2.69 -14.29 -7.70
C LEU A 137 -4.15 -14.08 -8.12
N ASN A 138 -4.40 -13.41 -9.24
CA ASN A 138 -5.76 -13.22 -9.76
C ASN A 138 -6.44 -14.53 -10.14
N LYS A 139 -5.73 -15.48 -10.77
CA LYS A 139 -6.26 -16.82 -11.09
C LYS A 139 -6.66 -17.56 -9.81
N GLN A 140 -5.78 -17.59 -8.81
CA GLN A 140 -6.05 -18.23 -7.52
C GLN A 140 -7.22 -17.55 -6.80
N ASN A 141 -7.28 -16.21 -6.81
CA ASN A 141 -8.33 -15.44 -6.16
C ASN A 141 -9.71 -15.63 -6.82
N CYS A 142 -9.79 -15.69 -8.17
CA CYS A 142 -11.03 -16.06 -8.86
C CYS A 142 -11.44 -17.49 -8.49
N GLY A 143 -10.50 -18.45 -8.50
CA GLY A 143 -10.80 -19.85 -8.23
C GLY A 143 -11.33 -20.09 -6.81
N ARG A 144 -10.62 -19.54 -5.82
CA ARG A 144 -10.85 -19.82 -4.40
C ARG A 144 -11.83 -18.85 -3.74
N ASN A 145 -11.68 -17.55 -3.95
CA ASN A 145 -12.53 -16.52 -3.32
C ASN A 145 -13.66 -16.01 -4.22
N LYS A 146 -13.78 -16.52 -5.46
CA LYS A 146 -14.74 -16.03 -6.46
C LYS A 146 -14.61 -14.51 -6.71
N ALA A 147 -13.39 -13.99 -6.60
CA ALA A 147 -13.08 -12.58 -6.81
C ALA A 147 -12.57 -12.37 -8.25
N HIS A 148 -13.38 -11.70 -9.07
CA HIS A 148 -13.19 -11.56 -10.52
C HIS A 148 -12.49 -10.25 -10.89
N ILE A 149 -11.85 -10.23 -12.06
CA ILE A 149 -11.46 -8.97 -12.71
C ILE A 149 -12.60 -8.53 -13.61
N ILE A 150 -12.97 -7.26 -13.56
CA ILE A 150 -13.90 -6.66 -14.51
C ILE A 150 -13.11 -5.95 -15.61
N ASP A 151 -13.34 -6.35 -16.87
CA ASP A 151 -12.89 -5.57 -18.02
C ASP A 151 -13.94 -4.51 -18.33
N ILE A 152 -13.60 -3.25 -18.04
CA ILE A 152 -14.48 -2.09 -18.18
C ILE A 152 -14.61 -1.61 -19.63
N SER A 153 -13.85 -2.18 -20.55
CA SER A 153 -14.00 -1.94 -22.00
C SER A 153 -15.15 -2.75 -22.62
N GLN A 154 -15.60 -3.80 -21.94
CA GLN A 154 -16.65 -4.71 -22.41
C GLN A 154 -18.03 -4.13 -22.18
N LYS A 155 -18.70 -3.67 -23.23
CA LYS A 155 -20.06 -3.11 -23.08
C LYS A 155 -21.09 -3.49 -24.13
N ARG A 156 -20.70 -4.06 -25.27
CA ARG A 156 -21.64 -4.40 -26.36
C ARG A 156 -21.88 -5.89 -26.53
N THR A 157 -21.09 -6.70 -25.84
CA THR A 157 -21.33 -8.13 -25.73
C THR A 157 -22.45 -8.35 -24.71
N SER A 158 -23.19 -9.45 -24.80
CA SER A 158 -24.12 -9.84 -23.72
C SER A 158 -23.37 -10.46 -22.53
N SER A 159 -22.20 -11.03 -22.80
CA SER A 159 -21.28 -11.52 -21.77
C SER A 159 -19.85 -11.66 -22.30
N TYR A 160 -18.89 -11.77 -21.38
CA TYR A 160 -17.50 -12.09 -21.69
C TYR A 160 -16.88 -13.00 -20.62
N ASN A 161 -15.77 -13.65 -20.96
CA ASN A 161 -15.05 -14.52 -20.04
C ASN A 161 -14.27 -13.69 -19.00
N CYS A 162 -14.34 -14.05 -17.73
CA CYS A 162 -13.56 -13.38 -16.69
C CYS A 162 -12.06 -13.42 -17.03
N PRO A 163 -11.36 -12.27 -17.12
CA PRO A 163 -9.93 -12.22 -17.46
C PRO A 163 -9.04 -13.09 -16.56
N SER A 164 -9.40 -13.25 -15.28
CA SER A 164 -8.59 -14.03 -14.31
C SER A 164 -8.70 -15.54 -14.48
N CYS A 165 -9.85 -16.06 -14.91
CA CYS A 165 -10.15 -17.49 -14.88
C CYS A 165 -10.68 -18.02 -16.22
N GLY A 166 -10.61 -17.18 -17.25
CA GLY A 166 -10.97 -17.50 -18.63
C GLY A 166 -12.40 -18.00 -18.75
N TYR A 167 -12.56 -19.13 -19.41
CA TYR A 167 -13.85 -19.72 -19.77
C TYR A 167 -14.69 -20.24 -18.60
N LYS A 168 -14.13 -20.32 -17.37
CA LYS A 168 -14.83 -20.92 -16.23
C LYS A 168 -16.01 -20.08 -15.72
N ARG A 169 -15.97 -18.76 -15.91
CA ARG A 169 -17.01 -17.84 -15.43
C ARG A 169 -17.23 -16.74 -16.45
N LYS A 170 -18.50 -16.46 -16.74
CA LYS A 170 -18.93 -15.37 -17.62
C LYS A 170 -19.43 -14.19 -16.80
N ILE A 171 -18.98 -13.00 -17.17
CA ILE A 171 -19.51 -11.74 -16.69
C ILE A 171 -20.57 -11.30 -17.69
N GLN A 172 -21.80 -11.12 -17.23
CA GLN A 172 -22.90 -10.60 -18.03
C GLN A 172 -22.82 -9.09 -18.10
N THR A 173 -23.21 -8.55 -19.25
CA THR A 173 -23.22 -7.13 -19.52
C THR A 173 -24.61 -6.73 -20.02
N ASN A 174 -25.21 -5.75 -19.36
CA ASN A 174 -26.47 -5.16 -19.78
C ASN A 174 -26.23 -3.71 -20.21
N TYR A 175 -26.36 -3.47 -21.51
CA TYR A 175 -26.05 -2.20 -22.15
C TYR A 175 -27.31 -1.39 -22.38
N GLN A 176 -27.25 -0.11 -21.99
CA GLN A 176 -28.28 0.86 -22.31
C GLN A 176 -27.65 2.15 -22.83
N SER A 177 -28.28 2.71 -23.86
CA SER A 177 -27.85 3.96 -24.50
C SER A 177 -28.84 5.07 -24.18
N SER A 178 -28.32 6.27 -23.89
CA SER A 178 -29.07 7.53 -23.89
C SER A 178 -28.40 8.52 -24.87
N SER A 179 -28.93 9.75 -25.00
CA SER A 179 -28.37 10.79 -25.88
C SER A 179 -26.92 11.12 -25.52
N ASP A 180 -26.65 11.38 -24.24
CA ASP A 180 -25.39 11.98 -23.80
C ASP A 180 -24.43 10.97 -23.20
N PHE A 181 -24.97 9.90 -22.61
CA PHE A 181 -24.20 8.84 -21.97
C PHE A 181 -24.71 7.46 -22.34
N THR A 182 -23.82 6.49 -22.26
CA THR A 182 -24.18 5.07 -22.32
C THR A 182 -23.75 4.42 -21.03
N TYR A 183 -24.52 3.47 -20.51
CA TYR A 183 -24.09 2.71 -19.34
C TYR A 183 -24.12 1.22 -19.61
N CYS A 184 -23.21 0.51 -18.93
CA CYS A 184 -23.12 -0.94 -18.95
C CYS A 184 -23.12 -1.45 -17.52
N ALA A 185 -24.08 -2.30 -17.19
CA ALA A 185 -24.12 -3.02 -15.93
C ALA A 185 -23.40 -4.37 -16.08
N HIS A 186 -22.42 -4.63 -15.22
CA HIS A 186 -21.70 -5.90 -15.15
C HIS A 186 -22.18 -6.70 -13.94
N SER A 187 -22.53 -7.96 -14.17
CA SER A 187 -23.00 -8.88 -13.13
C SER A 187 -22.51 -10.30 -13.42
N ILE A 188 -22.69 -11.21 -12.46
CA ILE A 188 -22.47 -12.64 -12.68
C ILE A 188 -23.83 -13.32 -12.63
N THR A 189 -24.17 -14.06 -13.68
CA THR A 189 -25.31 -14.97 -13.62
C THR A 189 -24.98 -16.07 -12.61
N GLY A 190 -25.82 -16.19 -11.59
CA GLY A 190 -25.71 -17.28 -10.63
C GLY A 190 -25.97 -18.63 -11.27
N ASP A 191 -25.44 -19.68 -10.65
CA ASP A 191 -25.72 -21.07 -10.99
C ASP A 191 -27.16 -21.39 -10.57
N SER A 192 -28.15 -21.06 -11.42
CA SER A 192 -29.60 -21.35 -11.36
C SER A 192 -30.41 -21.13 -10.05
N HIS A 193 -29.79 -20.85 -8.90
CA HIS A 193 -30.44 -20.93 -7.57
C HIS A 193 -30.12 -19.75 -6.64
N SER A 194 -29.33 -18.76 -7.06
CA SER A 194 -29.11 -17.54 -6.29
C SER A 194 -28.82 -16.36 -7.21
N SER A 195 -29.34 -15.19 -6.85
CA SER A 195 -28.87 -13.91 -7.39
C SER A 195 -27.36 -13.83 -7.11
N GLY A 196 -26.54 -14.10 -8.12
CA GLY A 196 -25.11 -14.32 -7.96
C GLY A 196 -24.44 -13.11 -7.31
N SER A 197 -23.77 -13.32 -6.18
CA SER A 197 -22.91 -12.31 -5.58
C SER A 197 -21.65 -12.14 -6.42
N LEU A 198 -21.41 -10.94 -6.92
CA LEU A 198 -20.21 -10.52 -7.60
C LEU A 198 -19.19 -10.00 -6.58
N SER A 199 -18.03 -10.66 -6.53
CA SER A 199 -16.83 -10.15 -5.86
C SER A 199 -15.81 -9.75 -6.92
N ILE A 200 -15.15 -8.62 -6.73
CA ILE A 200 -14.22 -8.00 -7.68
C ILE A 200 -12.86 -7.81 -7.01
N SER A 201 -11.82 -8.40 -7.59
CA SER A 201 -10.43 -8.21 -7.16
C SER A 201 -9.77 -7.00 -7.82
N GLY A 202 -10.18 -6.64 -9.04
CA GLY A 202 -9.66 -5.46 -9.73
C GLY A 202 -10.33 -5.17 -11.07
N PHE A 203 -9.80 -4.16 -11.76
CA PHE A 203 -10.38 -3.63 -12.98
C PHE A 203 -9.31 -3.47 -14.06
N ILE A 204 -9.65 -3.82 -15.30
CA ILE A 204 -8.83 -3.56 -16.47
C ILE A 204 -9.64 -2.82 -17.52
N ASP A 205 -9.00 -1.96 -18.30
CA ASP A 205 -9.56 -1.41 -19.54
C ASP A 205 -8.80 -2.06 -20.70
N SER A 206 -9.44 -3.06 -21.31
CA SER A 206 -8.81 -3.99 -22.26
C SER A 206 -7.63 -4.76 -21.65
N ARG A 207 -6.42 -4.20 -21.68
CA ARG A 207 -5.19 -4.80 -21.09
C ARG A 207 -4.57 -3.93 -20.02
N ASN A 208 -5.08 -2.71 -19.82
CA ASN A 208 -4.48 -1.73 -18.93
C ASN A 208 -5.13 -1.82 -17.55
N TRP A 209 -4.34 -2.13 -16.54
CA TRP A 209 -4.78 -2.12 -15.15
C TRP A 209 -5.26 -0.73 -14.73
N GLN A 210 -6.40 -0.71 -14.05
CA GLN A 210 -6.98 0.50 -13.48
C GLN A 210 -6.63 0.57 -11.99
N VAL A 211 -6.23 1.74 -11.53
CA VAL A 211 -5.81 2.01 -10.14
C VAL A 211 -6.76 2.99 -9.46
N GLY A 212 -6.77 3.04 -8.12
CA GLY A 212 -7.70 3.89 -7.36
C GLY A 212 -9.12 3.36 -7.23
N LEU A 213 -9.39 2.16 -7.78
CA LEU A 213 -10.62 1.41 -7.54
C LEU A 213 -10.36 0.32 -6.48
N PRO A 214 -11.16 0.24 -5.41
CA PRO A 214 -10.95 -0.77 -4.38
C PRO A 214 -11.38 -2.16 -4.85
N SER A 215 -10.85 -3.20 -4.22
CA SER A 215 -11.51 -4.52 -4.25
C SER A 215 -12.90 -4.42 -3.63
N ILE A 216 -13.83 -5.23 -4.14
CA ILE A 216 -15.23 -5.24 -3.71
C ILE A 216 -15.64 -6.69 -3.46
N LYS A 217 -16.46 -6.92 -2.44
CA LYS A 217 -16.98 -8.25 -2.09
C LYS A 217 -18.50 -8.19 -2.00
N ASP A 218 -19.18 -9.22 -2.49
CA ASP A 218 -20.62 -9.44 -2.29
C ASP A 218 -21.52 -8.28 -2.76
N ILE A 219 -21.32 -7.81 -4.00
CA ILE A 219 -22.26 -6.88 -4.68
C ILE A 219 -23.10 -7.64 -5.71
N SER A 220 -24.23 -7.08 -6.15
CA SER A 220 -25.02 -7.69 -7.22
C SER A 220 -24.56 -7.23 -8.61
N VAL A 221 -24.22 -5.95 -8.73
CA VAL A 221 -23.97 -5.30 -10.02
C VAL A 221 -22.98 -4.15 -9.82
N ILE A 222 -22.16 -3.92 -10.85
CA ILE A 222 -21.40 -2.68 -11.01
C ILE A 222 -21.79 -2.00 -12.32
N THR A 223 -22.02 -0.70 -12.28
CA THR A 223 -22.43 0.10 -13.44
C THR A 223 -21.30 0.99 -13.90
N ILE A 224 -21.05 1.01 -15.20
CA ILE A 224 -20.00 1.78 -15.84
C ILE A 224 -20.66 2.74 -16.82
N ASN A 225 -20.45 4.03 -16.62
CA ASN A 225 -20.91 5.09 -17.50
C ASN A 225 -19.80 5.46 -18.48
N PHE A 226 -20.18 5.64 -19.75
CA PHE A 226 -19.28 5.98 -20.83
C PHE A 226 -19.76 7.25 -21.53
N ILE A 227 -18.80 8.03 -22.00
CA ILE A 227 -19.09 9.14 -22.93
C ILE A 227 -19.49 8.53 -24.29
N SER A 228 -20.68 8.88 -24.79
CA SER A 228 -21.29 8.23 -25.96
C SER A 228 -20.42 8.27 -27.22
N ASN A 229 -19.74 9.39 -27.49
CA ASN A 229 -18.96 9.59 -28.72
C ASN A 229 -17.58 8.92 -28.70
N THR A 230 -16.89 8.90 -27.55
CA THR A 230 -15.53 8.33 -27.47
C THR A 230 -15.51 6.91 -26.95
N ASN A 231 -16.64 6.40 -26.44
CA ASN A 231 -16.71 5.12 -25.77
C ASN A 231 -15.71 4.99 -24.59
N THR A 232 -15.45 6.10 -23.90
CA THR A 232 -14.50 6.11 -22.80
C THR A 232 -15.24 5.92 -21.47
N PRO A 233 -14.89 4.90 -20.65
CA PRO A 233 -15.47 4.76 -19.33
C PRO A 233 -15.04 5.94 -18.46
N ILE A 234 -16.00 6.59 -17.80
CA ILE A 234 -15.77 7.85 -17.10
C ILE A 234 -16.18 7.77 -15.63
N VAL A 235 -17.30 7.13 -15.31
CA VAL A 235 -17.79 6.95 -13.94
C VAL A 235 -18.15 5.50 -13.70
N ILE A 236 -17.71 4.94 -12.58
CA ILE A 236 -18.09 3.61 -12.11
C ILE A 236 -18.89 3.78 -10.83
N ASN A 237 -19.98 3.03 -10.68
CA ASN A 237 -20.73 2.97 -9.42
C ASN A 237 -21.17 1.55 -9.07
N TYR A 238 -21.35 1.33 -7.78
CA TYR A 238 -21.95 0.12 -7.22
C TYR A 238 -22.61 0.43 -5.88
N ASN A 239 -23.50 -0.45 -5.43
CA ASN A 239 -24.15 -0.33 -4.13
C ASN A 239 -23.58 -1.39 -3.17
N LYS A 240 -22.91 -0.92 -2.11
CA LYS A 240 -22.48 -1.76 -0.97
C LYS A 240 -22.50 -0.95 0.31
N GLY A 241 -23.56 -1.11 1.09
CA GLY A 241 -23.81 -0.25 2.26
C GLY A 241 -24.07 1.20 1.87
N GLY A 242 -24.63 1.43 0.68
CA GLY A 242 -24.79 2.75 0.05
C GLY A 242 -24.18 2.79 -1.35
N GLU A 243 -24.65 3.75 -2.15
CA GLU A 243 -24.10 4.03 -3.47
C GLU A 243 -22.69 4.63 -3.35
N LYS A 244 -21.76 4.09 -4.13
CA LYS A 244 -20.39 4.56 -4.21
C LYS A 244 -20.06 4.88 -5.66
N TYR A 245 -19.45 6.04 -5.88
CA TYR A 245 -19.10 6.53 -7.21
C TYR A 245 -17.59 6.74 -7.29
N PHE A 246 -17.03 6.42 -8.44
CA PHE A 246 -15.63 6.65 -8.77
C PHE A 246 -15.54 7.31 -10.14
N LYS A 247 -14.74 8.36 -10.25
CA LYS A 247 -14.51 9.11 -11.48
C LYS A 247 -13.09 8.86 -11.96
N ARG A 248 -12.94 8.60 -13.26
CA ARG A 248 -11.62 8.52 -13.89
C ARG A 248 -10.97 9.90 -13.87
N ASN A 249 -9.71 9.99 -13.43
CA ASN A 249 -9.00 11.26 -13.26
C ASN A 249 -8.92 12.06 -14.57
N THR A 250 -8.67 11.39 -15.71
CA THR A 250 -8.77 11.97 -17.06
C THR A 250 -9.37 10.93 -18.03
N LYS A 251 -9.73 11.33 -19.25
CA LYS A 251 -10.26 10.38 -20.25
C LYS A 251 -9.30 9.23 -20.60
N THR A 252 -7.99 9.50 -20.61
CA THR A 252 -6.96 8.56 -21.04
C THR A 252 -6.18 7.92 -19.88
N SER A 253 -6.35 8.44 -18.66
CA SER A 253 -5.69 7.87 -17.47
C SER A 253 -6.30 6.52 -17.10
N ASN A 254 -5.51 5.71 -16.42
CA ASN A 254 -5.95 4.48 -15.76
C ASN A 254 -6.22 4.67 -14.25
N SER A 255 -6.16 5.91 -13.75
CA SER A 255 -6.43 6.23 -12.34
C SER A 255 -7.85 6.72 -12.11
N TRP A 256 -8.40 6.33 -10.96
CA TRP A 256 -9.75 6.60 -10.53
C TRP A 256 -9.75 7.14 -9.11
N VAL A 257 -10.77 7.91 -8.77
CA VAL A 257 -10.90 8.47 -7.44
C VAL A 257 -12.35 8.50 -7.01
N ALA A 258 -12.58 8.31 -5.71
CA ALA A 258 -13.92 8.35 -5.16
C ALA A 258 -14.55 9.74 -5.36
N VAL A 259 -15.85 9.73 -5.61
CA VAL A 259 -16.66 10.94 -5.77
C VAL A 259 -17.53 11.12 -4.52
N PRO A 260 -17.58 12.31 -3.93
CA PRO A 260 -18.49 12.60 -2.83
C PRO A 260 -19.94 12.41 -3.27
N LYS A 261 -20.78 11.86 -2.40
CA LYS A 261 -22.19 11.61 -2.70
C LYS A 261 -22.91 12.91 -3.12
N GLY A 262 -23.67 12.88 -4.20
CA GLY A 262 -24.44 14.01 -4.72
C GLY A 262 -23.68 14.87 -5.74
N GLN A 263 -22.41 14.56 -6.03
CA GLN A 263 -21.61 15.28 -7.04
C GLN A 263 -21.49 14.53 -8.38
N GLU A 264 -21.95 13.28 -8.45
CA GLU A 264 -21.79 12.40 -9.59
C GLU A 264 -22.28 12.99 -10.92
N SER A 265 -23.44 13.64 -10.94
CA SER A 265 -24.03 14.22 -12.17
C SER A 265 -23.21 15.38 -12.72
N ASN A 266 -22.61 16.19 -11.84
CA ASN A 266 -21.80 17.34 -12.24
C ASN A 266 -20.48 16.87 -12.87
N LEU A 267 -19.90 15.79 -12.33
CA LEU A 267 -18.60 15.28 -12.77
C LEU A 267 -18.64 14.50 -14.09
N LEU A 268 -19.83 14.11 -14.60
CA LEU A 268 -19.93 13.41 -15.88
C LEU A 268 -19.38 14.24 -17.06
N ASN A 269 -19.48 15.57 -16.98
CA ASN A 269 -19.02 16.49 -18.01
C ASN A 269 -17.56 16.95 -17.79
N ASP A 270 -17.00 16.70 -16.60
CA ASP A 270 -15.64 17.11 -16.28
C ASP A 270 -14.59 16.25 -16.97
N ARG A 271 -13.75 16.94 -17.76
CA ARG A 271 -12.65 16.32 -18.51
C ARG A 271 -11.59 15.74 -17.58
N ASN A 272 -11.29 16.47 -16.51
CA ASN A 272 -10.27 16.14 -15.53
C ASN A 272 -10.89 16.28 -14.14
N TYR A 273 -10.61 15.33 -13.25
CA TYR A 273 -11.03 15.38 -11.85
C TYR A 273 -9.89 14.92 -10.96
N TYR A 274 -9.41 15.82 -10.11
CA TYR A 274 -8.39 15.54 -9.10
C TYR A 274 -8.86 16.22 -7.81
N PRO A 275 -9.37 15.48 -6.81
CA PRO A 275 -9.85 16.11 -5.60
C PRO A 275 -8.69 16.83 -4.91
N LYS A 276 -9.00 18.01 -4.39
CA LYS A 276 -8.11 18.78 -3.53
C LYS A 276 -8.39 18.34 -2.09
N ILE A 277 -7.45 17.64 -1.46
CA ILE A 277 -7.62 17.07 -0.11
C ILE A 277 -6.69 17.76 0.89
N THR A 278 -6.98 17.58 2.19
CA THR A 278 -6.15 18.05 3.30
C THR A 278 -5.72 16.87 4.17
N PRO A 279 -4.64 16.15 3.81
CA PRO A 279 -4.24 14.93 4.49
C PRO A 279 -3.85 15.18 5.95
N TYR A 280 -4.41 14.37 6.85
CA TYR A 280 -4.09 14.35 8.27
C TYR A 280 -2.98 13.33 8.52
N ILE A 281 -1.72 13.77 8.43
CA ILE A 281 -0.57 12.87 8.38
C ILE A 281 -0.22 12.20 9.71
N SER A 282 -0.79 12.66 10.82
CA SER A 282 -0.77 11.97 12.12
C SER A 282 -1.91 10.96 12.30
N SER A 283 -2.68 10.64 11.25
CA SER A 283 -3.67 9.57 11.33
C SER A 283 -3.02 8.20 11.53
N LYS A 284 -3.40 7.50 12.61
CA LYS A 284 -3.04 6.09 12.86
C LYS A 284 -4.01 5.11 12.20
N ALA A 285 -5.16 5.61 11.76
CA ALA A 285 -6.20 4.76 11.23
C ALA A 285 -5.71 4.13 9.92
N LYS A 286 -5.98 2.84 9.71
CA LYS A 286 -5.72 2.18 8.42
C LYS A 286 -6.39 2.95 7.27
N THR A 287 -7.49 3.63 7.57
CA THR A 287 -8.24 4.48 6.66
C THR A 287 -8.93 5.59 7.45
N TYR A 288 -8.97 6.81 6.93
CA TYR A 288 -9.76 7.92 7.47
C TYR A 288 -10.47 8.67 6.35
N THR A 289 -11.40 9.55 6.70
CA THR A 289 -12.13 10.38 5.73
C THR A 289 -11.60 11.80 5.81
N ASP A 290 -11.25 12.37 4.65
CA ASP A 290 -10.95 13.79 4.53
C ASP A 290 -12.22 14.62 4.80
N GLU A 291 -12.17 15.53 5.76
CA GLU A 291 -13.37 16.25 6.21
C GLU A 291 -13.94 17.19 5.14
N GLY A 292 -13.07 17.78 4.31
CA GLY A 292 -13.49 18.73 3.27
C GLY A 292 -14.17 18.06 2.08
N THR A 293 -13.70 16.88 1.69
CA THR A 293 -14.19 16.17 0.50
C THR A 293 -15.06 14.97 0.82
N GLY A 294 -14.99 14.41 2.04
CA GLY A 294 -15.63 13.13 2.36
C GLY A 294 -14.95 11.91 1.72
N ILE A 295 -13.78 12.09 1.09
CA ILE A 295 -13.05 11.01 0.42
C ILE A 295 -12.25 10.21 1.43
N SER A 296 -12.27 8.88 1.27
CA SER A 296 -11.52 7.95 2.11
C SER A 296 -10.04 7.91 1.72
N ILE A 297 -9.15 8.24 2.65
CA ILE A 297 -7.69 8.18 2.52
C ILE A 297 -7.18 6.93 3.24
N THR A 298 -6.38 6.12 2.56
CA THR A 298 -5.75 4.93 3.13
C THR A 298 -4.38 5.27 3.69
N VAL A 299 -4.07 4.77 4.89
CA VAL A 299 -2.76 4.91 5.53
C VAL A 299 -2.06 3.56 5.57
N ARG A 300 -0.87 3.51 5.00
CA ARG A 300 0.04 2.35 5.08
C ARG A 300 1.23 2.74 5.90
N ASN A 301 1.41 2.07 7.03
CA ASN A 301 2.62 2.24 7.83
C ASN A 301 3.60 1.11 7.53
N SER A 302 4.90 1.43 7.58
CA SER A 302 5.97 0.44 7.49
C SER A 302 7.16 0.83 8.37
N PRO A 303 7.77 -0.14 9.07
CA PRO A 303 9.00 0.10 9.78
C PRO A 303 10.15 0.29 8.78
N ILE A 304 11.01 1.27 9.03
CA ILE A 304 12.23 1.50 8.25
C ILE A 304 13.43 0.81 8.91
N GLY A 305 13.35 0.58 10.23
CA GLY A 305 14.44 0.09 11.08
C GLY A 305 14.92 1.15 12.07
N ASP A 306 15.64 0.75 13.10
CA ASP A 306 16.28 1.62 14.11
C ASP A 306 15.35 2.66 14.76
N GLY A 307 14.09 2.29 14.92
CA GLY A 307 13.07 3.17 15.51
C GLY A 307 12.60 4.26 14.56
N TYR A 308 12.54 4.00 13.25
CA TYR A 308 11.90 4.89 12.27
C TYR A 308 10.70 4.23 11.61
N TRP A 309 9.70 5.05 11.31
CA TRP A 309 8.42 4.66 10.72
C TRP A 309 8.07 5.54 9.54
N LYS A 310 7.57 4.93 8.46
CA LYS A 310 6.92 5.61 7.34
C LYS A 310 5.42 5.45 7.49
N PHE A 311 4.64 6.51 7.26
CA PHE A 311 3.19 6.47 7.08
C PHE A 311 2.84 7.10 5.74
N GLU A 312 2.40 6.29 4.80
CA GLU A 312 2.00 6.68 3.46
C GLU A 312 0.48 6.83 3.37
N HIS A 313 0.03 8.02 3.01
CA HIS A 313 -1.35 8.43 2.81
C HIS A 313 -1.63 8.47 1.31
N SER A 314 -2.61 7.71 0.84
CA SER A 314 -2.94 7.66 -0.59
C SER A 314 -4.41 7.37 -0.85
N LEU A 315 -4.83 7.62 -2.10
CA LEU A 315 -6.14 7.21 -2.62
C LEU A 315 -6.04 5.88 -3.39
N VAL A 316 -5.14 4.99 -2.96
CA VAL A 316 -5.01 3.62 -3.48
C VAL A 316 -4.70 3.58 -4.99
N GLY A 317 -3.90 4.56 -5.44
CA GLY A 317 -3.54 4.79 -6.85
C GLY A 317 -4.37 5.86 -7.56
N GLY A 318 -5.45 6.35 -6.93
CA GLY A 318 -6.12 7.57 -7.37
C GLY A 318 -5.23 8.79 -7.21
N LEU A 319 -5.24 9.68 -8.20
CA LEU A 319 -4.45 10.91 -8.16
C LEU A 319 -5.23 12.06 -7.53
N PHE A 320 -4.53 12.92 -6.78
CA PHE A 320 -5.13 14.05 -6.07
C PHE A 320 -4.20 15.27 -6.04
N THR A 321 -4.74 16.41 -5.60
CA THR A 321 -3.95 17.60 -5.24
C THR A 321 -4.09 17.86 -3.75
N VAL A 322 -3.13 18.59 -3.18
CA VAL A 322 -3.05 18.89 -1.76
C VAL A 322 -3.29 20.38 -1.55
N GLU A 323 -4.28 20.70 -0.74
CA GLU A 323 -4.51 22.06 -0.27
C GLU A 323 -3.58 22.43 0.88
N SER A 324 -3.50 21.56 1.87
CA SER A 324 -2.66 21.70 3.03
C SER A 324 -2.34 20.32 3.58
N VAL A 325 -1.27 20.22 4.38
CA VAL A 325 -0.93 19.01 5.13
C VAL A 325 -1.06 19.32 6.61
N VAL A 326 -1.80 18.51 7.35
CA VAL A 326 -2.07 18.75 8.78
C VAL A 326 -1.41 17.66 9.62
N HIS A 327 -0.70 18.07 10.66
CA HIS A 327 -0.12 17.20 11.68
C HIS A 327 -0.54 17.68 13.06
N ASP A 328 -1.17 16.81 13.85
CA ASP A 328 -1.69 17.09 15.20
C ASP A 328 -2.51 18.40 15.25
N SER A 329 -3.48 18.50 14.34
CA SER A 329 -4.38 19.65 14.13
C SER A 329 -3.70 20.95 13.69
N THR A 330 -2.39 20.93 13.43
CA THR A 330 -1.63 22.10 12.98
C THR A 330 -1.29 21.97 11.49
N PRO A 331 -1.66 22.96 10.65
CA PRO A 331 -1.20 23.01 9.27
C PRO A 331 0.32 23.13 9.18
N LEU A 332 0.93 22.38 8.27
CA LEU A 332 2.36 22.46 7.95
C LEU A 332 2.57 23.43 6.79
N GLU A 333 2.91 24.67 7.14
CA GLU A 333 3.11 25.75 6.18
C GLU A 333 4.29 25.43 5.24
N GLY A 334 4.11 25.72 3.94
CA GLY A 334 5.12 25.46 2.91
C GLY A 334 4.98 24.10 2.21
N ILE A 335 4.07 23.24 2.65
CA ILE A 335 3.75 21.97 1.98
C ILE A 335 2.40 22.08 1.25
N GLU A 336 2.46 22.57 0.02
CA GLU A 336 1.30 22.66 -0.87
C GLU A 336 1.67 22.13 -2.27
N SER A 337 0.68 21.63 -2.99
CA SER A 337 0.86 21.23 -4.39
C SER A 337 0.35 22.34 -5.32
N SER A 338 1.06 22.61 -6.42
CA SER A 338 0.48 23.44 -7.48
C SER A 338 -0.75 22.74 -8.08
N PRO A 339 -1.72 23.48 -8.65
CA PRO A 339 -2.92 22.88 -9.27
C PRO A 339 -2.61 21.81 -10.33
N ASP A 340 -1.47 21.91 -11.01
CA ASP A 340 -1.01 20.97 -12.04
C ASP A 340 -0.14 19.82 -11.49
N THR A 341 0.16 19.82 -10.18
CA THR A 341 0.92 18.74 -9.54
C THR A 341 -0.03 17.68 -9.00
N HIS A 342 -0.02 16.50 -9.63
CA HIS A 342 -0.86 15.39 -9.22
C HIS A 342 -0.07 14.39 -8.37
N LEU A 343 -0.53 14.12 -7.17
CA LEU A 343 0.12 13.24 -6.22
C LEU A 343 -0.48 11.83 -6.28
N GLU A 344 0.39 10.84 -6.14
CA GLU A 344 0.02 9.43 -5.90
C GLU A 344 -0.09 9.14 -4.40
N SER A 345 0.79 9.76 -3.60
CA SER A 345 0.80 9.61 -2.15
C SER A 345 1.54 10.74 -1.43
N ILE A 346 1.30 10.86 -0.13
CA ILE A 346 2.09 11.64 0.82
C ILE A 346 2.64 10.71 1.87
N SER A 347 3.94 10.72 2.11
CA SER A 347 4.56 9.95 3.18
C SER A 347 5.06 10.85 4.29
N SER A 348 4.89 10.42 5.52
CA SER A 348 5.41 11.08 6.72
C SER A 348 6.33 10.13 7.47
N TYR A 349 7.47 10.64 7.92
CA TYR A 349 8.52 9.87 8.56
C TYR A 349 8.69 10.31 10.01
N TYR A 350 8.61 9.35 10.93
CA TYR A 350 8.67 9.60 12.37
C TYR A 350 9.82 8.84 13.01
N CYS A 351 10.39 9.38 14.09
CA CYS A 351 11.26 8.61 14.98
C CYS A 351 10.51 8.15 16.23
N GLY A 352 10.69 6.89 16.62
CA GLY A 352 9.96 6.25 17.70
C GLY A 352 10.06 4.74 17.66
N ASN A 353 9.92 4.12 18.83
CA ASN A 353 9.90 2.66 18.92
C ASN A 353 8.58 2.10 18.40
N THR A 354 7.53 2.94 18.44
CA THR A 354 6.19 2.55 18.02
C THR A 354 5.66 3.51 16.95
N PRO A 355 4.74 3.03 16.09
CA PRO A 355 3.96 3.89 15.21
C PRO A 355 3.08 4.89 15.99
N THR A 356 3.02 4.80 17.32
CA THR A 356 2.25 5.74 18.15
C THR A 356 3.01 7.00 18.55
N ASP A 357 4.33 7.07 18.31
CA ASP A 357 5.22 8.20 18.62
C ASP A 357 5.09 9.36 17.60
N LEU A 358 3.86 9.69 17.20
CA LEU A 358 3.54 10.70 16.18
C LEU A 358 4.00 12.14 16.45
N PRO A 359 4.24 12.60 17.69
CA PRO A 359 4.78 13.95 17.90
C PRO A 359 6.19 14.16 17.34
N LYS A 360 6.82 13.11 16.79
CA LYS A 360 8.20 13.12 16.33
C LYS A 360 8.34 13.07 14.81
N LEU A 361 7.56 13.90 14.11
CA LEU A 361 7.63 14.05 12.66
C LEU A 361 9.00 14.64 12.26
N LEU A 362 9.69 14.00 11.31
CA LEU A 362 11.01 14.40 10.83
C LEU A 362 10.98 14.90 9.39
N LEU A 363 10.31 14.16 8.50
CA LEU A 363 10.35 14.37 7.06
C LEU A 363 8.96 14.12 6.47
N VAL A 364 8.57 14.91 5.48
CA VAL A 364 7.38 14.69 4.65
C VAL A 364 7.83 14.54 3.20
N GLU A 365 7.32 13.52 2.51
CA GLU A 365 7.58 13.23 1.10
C GLU A 365 6.27 13.33 0.31
N LEU A 366 6.31 14.04 -0.82
CA LEU A 366 5.25 14.04 -1.83
C LEU A 366 5.70 13.17 -3.01
N SER A 367 4.96 12.11 -3.30
CA SER A 367 5.13 11.28 -4.49
C SER A 367 4.29 11.84 -5.62
N ILE A 368 4.94 12.45 -6.62
CA ILE A 368 4.28 13.19 -7.69
C ILE A 368 4.29 12.33 -8.95
N LYS A 369 3.11 12.12 -9.53
CA LYS A 369 2.94 11.31 -10.73
C LYS A 369 2.79 12.19 -11.98
N THR A 370 3.68 12.01 -12.94
CA THR A 370 3.50 12.49 -14.32
C THR A 370 3.11 11.32 -15.23
N SER A 371 2.84 11.60 -16.50
CA SER A 371 2.46 10.57 -17.47
C SER A 371 3.52 9.49 -17.66
N ASP A 372 4.80 9.81 -17.48
CA ASP A 372 5.95 8.98 -17.80
C ASP A 372 6.75 8.50 -16.58
N LYS A 373 6.67 9.20 -15.44
CA LYS A 373 7.51 8.92 -14.27
C LYS A 373 6.88 9.38 -12.96
N THR A 374 7.51 8.97 -11.87
CA THR A 374 7.23 9.47 -10.53
C THR A 374 8.44 10.28 -10.07
N THR A 375 8.21 11.47 -9.52
CA THR A 375 9.23 12.31 -8.88
C THR A 375 8.90 12.51 -7.42
N TYR A 376 9.92 12.86 -6.62
CA TYR A 376 9.78 12.95 -5.17
C TYR A 376 10.21 14.33 -4.68
N LYS A 377 9.33 14.98 -3.92
CA LYS A 377 9.64 16.19 -3.17
C LYS A 377 9.68 15.89 -1.69
N TYR A 378 10.63 16.48 -0.99
CA TYR A 378 10.85 16.24 0.44
C TYR A 378 10.84 17.57 1.18
N TYR A 379 10.27 17.57 2.37
CA TYR A 379 10.13 18.73 3.23
C TYR A 379 10.57 18.36 4.64
N CYS A 380 11.34 19.23 5.29
CA CYS A 380 11.76 19.08 6.68
C CYS A 380 11.58 20.40 7.42
N GLY A 381 11.20 20.33 8.70
CA GLY A 381 11.21 21.48 9.59
C GLY A 381 12.64 21.80 10.06
N ASP A 382 12.95 23.07 10.29
CA ASP A 382 14.29 23.49 10.76
C ASP A 382 14.50 23.19 12.26
N LYS A 383 13.41 23.00 13.00
CA LYS A 383 13.40 22.67 14.42
C LYS A 383 12.18 21.81 14.76
N LYS A 384 12.20 21.22 15.94
CA LYS A 384 11.05 20.48 16.49
C LYS A 384 9.81 21.36 16.51
N ASN A 385 8.69 20.81 16.04
CA ASN A 385 7.38 21.47 15.98
C ASN A 385 7.40 22.81 15.22
N ALA A 386 8.28 22.97 14.23
CA ALA A 386 8.25 24.14 13.37
C ALA A 386 6.93 24.14 12.57
N PRO A 387 6.16 25.24 12.59
CA PRO A 387 4.98 25.36 11.72
C PRO A 387 5.39 25.49 10.25
N SER A 388 6.56 26.10 9.99
CA SER A 388 7.14 26.28 8.65
C SER A 388 8.03 25.10 8.26
N TRP A 389 7.75 24.53 7.09
CA TRP A 389 8.50 23.45 6.50
C TRP A 389 9.22 23.94 5.24
N SER A 390 10.50 23.62 5.15
CA SER A 390 11.33 24.00 4.02
C SER A 390 11.61 22.79 3.15
N LYS A 391 11.79 23.05 1.85
CA LYS A 391 12.11 22.02 0.87
C LYS A 391 13.51 21.46 1.16
N TYR A 392 13.62 20.14 1.30
CA TYR A 392 14.89 19.45 1.52
C TYR A 392 15.81 19.60 0.29
N PRO A 393 17.09 19.96 0.46
CA PRO A 393 18.01 20.13 -0.67
C PRO A 393 18.16 18.87 -1.52
N GLY A 394 18.07 19.02 -2.84
CA GLY A 394 18.13 17.88 -3.78
C GLY A 394 16.81 17.13 -3.97
N SER A 395 15.72 17.61 -3.39
CA SER A 395 14.37 17.21 -3.78
C SER A 395 14.04 17.69 -5.21
N ASP A 396 13.09 17.02 -5.89
CA ASP A 396 12.77 17.09 -7.35
C ASP A 396 13.42 16.00 -8.23
N GLY A 397 14.12 15.04 -7.63
CA GLY A 397 14.65 13.89 -8.35
C GLY A 397 13.60 12.83 -8.70
N THR A 398 13.93 11.98 -9.67
CA THR A 398 13.22 10.71 -9.93
C THR A 398 13.65 9.59 -8.97
N THR A 399 14.74 9.80 -8.23
CA THR A 399 15.26 8.82 -7.27
C THR A 399 14.63 9.07 -5.91
N GLN A 400 13.89 8.08 -5.40
CA GLN A 400 13.36 8.14 -4.05
C GLN A 400 14.47 7.89 -3.03
N LEU A 401 14.45 8.62 -1.91
CA LEU A 401 15.27 8.31 -0.74
C LEU A 401 14.78 6.99 -0.16
N ARG A 402 15.64 5.95 -0.23
CA ARG A 402 15.38 4.62 0.33
C ARG A 402 16.65 4.07 0.99
N GLY A 403 16.51 3.07 1.83
CA GLY A 403 17.64 2.36 2.44
C GLY A 403 18.59 3.27 3.23
N ALA A 404 19.90 3.08 3.04
CA ALA A 404 20.93 3.82 3.77
C ALA A 404 20.89 5.35 3.57
N PRO A 405 20.67 5.89 2.36
CA PRO A 405 20.46 7.33 2.17
C PRO A 405 19.31 7.92 3.00
N LEU A 406 18.12 7.30 2.96
CA LEU A 406 16.97 7.74 3.76
C LEU A 406 17.30 7.69 5.26
N LYS A 407 17.87 6.57 5.71
CA LYS A 407 18.23 6.40 7.12
C LYS A 407 19.21 7.46 7.61
N THR A 408 20.27 7.72 6.83
CA THR A 408 21.27 8.75 7.15
C THR A 408 20.61 10.11 7.36
N GLU A 409 19.64 10.44 6.52
CA GLU A 409 18.91 11.70 6.61
C GLU A 409 17.96 11.74 7.82
N LEU A 410 17.26 10.65 8.11
CA LEU A 410 16.42 10.55 9.32
C LEU A 410 17.26 10.65 10.61
N ASP A 411 18.44 10.03 10.65
CA ASP A 411 19.40 10.15 11.77
C ASP A 411 19.88 11.59 11.96
N ARG A 412 20.12 12.31 10.86
CA ARG A 412 20.50 13.74 10.88
C ARG A 412 19.37 14.59 11.44
N LEU A 413 18.15 14.45 10.91
CA LEU A 413 16.97 15.21 11.33
C LEU A 413 16.61 14.92 12.79
N ARG A 414 16.70 13.65 13.22
CA ARG A 414 16.50 13.26 14.61
C ARG A 414 17.42 14.02 15.57
N LYS A 415 18.71 14.16 15.24
CA LYS A 415 19.67 14.89 16.08
C LYS A 415 19.32 16.39 16.20
N ILE A 416 18.75 16.98 15.14
CA ILE A 416 18.36 18.40 15.14
C ILE A 416 17.10 18.61 15.97
N HIS A 417 16.09 17.76 15.78
CA HIS A 417 14.77 17.94 16.41
C HIS A 417 14.71 17.39 17.83
N PHE A 418 15.50 16.36 18.12
CA PHE A 418 15.52 15.64 19.38
C PHE A 418 16.97 15.43 19.82
N PRO A 419 17.73 16.51 20.09
CA PRO A 419 19.11 16.38 20.54
C PRO A 419 19.13 15.55 21.82
N ASP A 420 20.03 14.57 21.88
CA ASP A 420 20.26 13.81 23.09
C ASP A 420 20.68 14.80 24.17
N THR A 421 19.76 15.10 25.09
CA THR A 421 19.99 16.09 26.16
C THR A 421 21.14 15.74 27.09
N GLY A 422 21.84 14.61 26.87
CA GLY A 422 23.20 14.38 27.35
C GLY A 422 23.36 14.46 28.86
N LEU A 423 22.26 14.47 29.63
CA LEU A 423 22.32 14.38 31.06
C LEU A 423 22.69 12.94 31.38
N SER A 424 23.99 12.72 31.57
CA SER A 424 24.49 11.53 32.24
C SER A 424 23.65 11.30 33.48
N THR A 425 23.42 10.04 33.85
CA THR A 425 22.63 9.69 35.04
C THR A 425 23.15 10.39 36.31
N GLY A 426 24.43 10.79 36.33
CA GLY A 426 25.03 11.63 37.39
C GLY A 426 24.65 13.11 37.36
N ALA A 427 24.41 13.73 36.19
CA ALA A 427 24.02 15.13 36.11
C ALA A 427 22.54 15.39 36.49
N LYS A 428 21.67 14.36 36.39
CA LYS A 428 20.27 14.46 36.85
C LYS A 428 20.12 14.49 38.38
N ALA A 429 21.16 14.08 39.12
CA ALA A 429 21.17 14.19 40.58
C ALA A 429 21.69 15.55 41.11
N GLY A 430 22.20 16.43 40.23
CA GLY A 430 22.86 17.69 40.63
C GLY A 430 22.09 18.97 40.32
N ILE A 431 21.02 18.94 39.53
CA ILE A 431 20.25 20.15 39.18
C ILE A 431 19.11 20.33 40.20
N GLY A 432 19.51 20.65 41.43
CA GLY A 432 18.70 21.44 42.33
C GLY A 432 18.63 22.87 41.79
N ILE A 433 17.46 23.24 41.29
CA ILE A 433 16.90 24.59 41.14
C ILE A 433 17.88 25.75 41.38
N THR A 434 18.46 26.30 40.31
CA THR A 434 18.80 27.73 40.25
C THR A 434 18.52 28.26 38.84
N SER A 435 17.45 29.05 38.75
CA SER A 435 17.01 29.79 37.58
C SER A 435 17.78 31.09 37.40
N VAL A 436 18.60 31.20 36.36
CA VAL A 436 19.08 32.46 35.74
C VAL A 436 19.36 32.08 34.27
N GLY A 437 18.81 32.65 33.20
CA GLY A 437 18.46 34.04 32.93
C GLY A 437 19.47 34.62 31.93
N ALA A 438 19.30 34.33 30.62
CA ALA A 438 19.92 34.94 29.41
C ALA A 438 20.06 33.83 28.35
N GLY A 439 19.50 33.89 27.15
CA GLY A 439 19.62 34.99 26.18
C GLY A 439 20.70 34.60 25.16
N GLY A 440 20.32 33.91 24.08
CA GLY A 440 21.29 33.47 23.07
C GLY A 440 20.62 32.75 21.90
N GLY A 441 20.05 33.52 20.98
CA GLY A 441 19.61 33.01 19.68
C GLY A 441 20.81 32.73 18.79
N ILE A 442 21.01 31.46 18.40
CA ILE A 442 21.91 31.10 17.31
C ILE A 442 21.05 30.81 16.08
N ILE A 443 21.13 31.74 15.14
CA ILE A 443 20.67 31.60 13.76
C ILE A 443 21.66 30.66 13.06
N CYS A 444 21.28 29.40 12.85
CA CYS A 444 21.98 28.50 11.95
C CYS A 444 21.42 28.65 10.52
N LEU A 445 21.65 29.81 9.88
CA LEU A 445 21.66 29.91 8.42
C LEU A 445 23.09 29.67 7.94
N GLY A 446 23.52 28.41 8.08
CA GLY A 446 24.80 27.92 7.61
C GLY A 446 24.67 27.38 6.19
N ILE A 447 25.09 28.22 5.25
CA ILE A 447 25.46 27.93 3.86
C ILE A 447 25.83 26.45 3.63
N TRP A 448 24.96 25.69 2.96
CA TRP A 448 25.32 24.39 2.43
C TRP A 448 25.82 24.56 0.99
N LYS A 449 27.14 24.61 0.82
CA LYS A 449 27.82 24.27 -0.44
C LYS A 449 28.57 22.96 -0.23
N GLY A 450 27.95 21.85 -0.61
CA GLY A 450 28.54 20.51 -0.68
C GLY A 450 28.46 19.96 -2.11
N PRO A 451 29.40 19.10 -2.53
CA PRO A 451 29.78 18.95 -3.94
C PRO A 451 28.77 18.16 -4.78
N ALA A 452 28.40 18.74 -5.92
CA ALA A 452 27.75 18.05 -7.03
C ALA A 452 28.73 17.03 -7.64
N LEU A 453 28.72 15.78 -7.16
CA LEU A 453 29.51 14.69 -7.74
C LEU A 453 28.76 13.34 -7.74
N ILE A 454 27.47 13.34 -8.09
CA ILE A 454 26.80 12.11 -8.59
C ILE A 454 25.91 12.49 -9.78
N ALA A 455 26.55 12.75 -10.92
CA ALA A 455 25.89 12.74 -12.22
C ALA A 455 26.94 12.42 -13.30
N ARG A 456 26.93 11.18 -13.78
CA ARG A 456 27.50 10.62 -15.04
C ARG A 456 28.31 9.36 -14.80
N LEU A 457 27.64 8.21 -14.90
CA LEU A 457 28.20 7.04 -15.57
C LEU A 457 27.05 6.13 -15.98
N ILE A 458 26.65 6.19 -17.25
CA ILE A 458 26.27 5.05 -18.11
C ILE A 458 26.39 5.60 -19.52
N THR A 459 27.53 5.30 -20.13
CA THR A 459 27.80 5.43 -21.56
C THR A 459 27.79 4.01 -22.11
N ARG A 460 26.95 3.78 -23.13
CA ARG A 460 27.03 2.76 -24.19
C ARG A 460 27.45 1.33 -23.82
N MET A 461 26.51 0.41 -24.05
CA MET A 461 26.68 -0.66 -25.05
C MET A 461 25.44 -0.69 -25.93
#